data_AF-A0A0A3W206-F1
#
_entry.id   AF-A0A0A3W206-F1
#
_cell.length_a   1.000
_cell.length_b   1.000
_cell.length_c   1.000
_cell.angle_alpha   90.00
_cell.angle_beta   90.00
_cell.angle_gamma   90.00
#
_symmetry.space_group_name_H-M   'P 1'
#
loop_
_entity.id
_entity.type
_entity.pdbx_description
1 polymer ?
#
loop_
_entity_poly.entity_id
_entity_poly.type
_entity_poly.pdbx_seq_one_letter_code
_entity_poly.pdbx_strand_id
1 'polypeptide(L)'
;MKNFIKYYEDLSLAVITAYDFQNPLNNLKTIIPELKKHHFSGKVIFDLIFFNDNLSERFAILEFDGKNFLKRTLVLSSHLQDDLEEAQNKLLLENKYIIEDSVLSSSLKNIFLKA
;
A
#
# COMPACT_ATOMS: atom_id res chain seq x y z
N MET A 1 13.32 6.53 3.50
CA MET A 1 12.02 5.87 3.24
C MET A 1 12.20 4.37 3.30
N LYS A 2 11.55 3.68 4.23
CA LYS A 2 11.49 2.20 4.22
C LYS A 2 10.03 1.82 3.97
N ASN A 3 9.60 1.91 2.71
CA ASN A 3 8.34 1.30 2.31
C ASN A 3 8.47 -0.20 2.53
N PHE A 4 7.47 -0.84 3.11
CA PHE A 4 7.47 -2.29 3.22
C PHE A 4 6.87 -2.86 1.94
N ILE A 5 7.68 -3.63 1.21
CA ILE A 5 7.24 -4.30 -0.01
C ILE A 5 7.13 -5.79 0.29
N LYS A 6 5.94 -6.33 0.10
CA LYS A 6 5.69 -7.77 0.16
C LYS A 6 5.37 -8.29 -1.23
N TYR A 7 6.16 -9.26 -1.69
CA TYR A 7 5.99 -9.90 -2.98
C TYR A 7 5.17 -11.19 -2.83
N TYR A 8 4.25 -11.41 -3.74
CA TYR A 8 3.46 -12.62 -3.91
C TYR A 8 3.75 -13.14 -5.32
N GLU A 9 4.83 -13.90 -5.46
CA GLU A 9 5.39 -14.32 -6.75
C GLU A 9 4.39 -15.14 -7.57
N ASP A 10 3.67 -16.07 -6.93
CA ASP A 10 2.64 -16.91 -7.57
C ASP A 10 1.51 -16.10 -8.21
N LEU A 11 1.28 -14.87 -7.73
CA LEU A 11 0.23 -13.98 -8.20
C LEU A 11 0.76 -12.84 -9.08
N SER A 12 2.08 -12.78 -9.32
CA SER A 12 2.74 -11.63 -9.96
C SER A 12 2.28 -10.30 -9.33
N LEU A 13 2.24 -10.28 -8.00
CA LEU A 13 1.70 -9.18 -7.21
C LEU A 13 2.74 -8.67 -6.21
N ALA A 14 2.82 -7.35 -6.05
CA ALA A 14 3.55 -6.71 -4.96
C ALA A 14 2.59 -5.79 -4.18
N VAL A 15 2.68 -5.82 -2.85
CA VAL A 15 1.95 -4.90 -1.98
C VAL A 15 2.96 -3.98 -1.30
N ILE A 16 2.72 -2.68 -1.40
CA ILE A 16 3.55 -1.62 -0.87
C ILE A 16 2.74 -0.91 0.22
N THR A 17 3.14 -1.11 1.47
CA THR A 17 2.57 -0.39 2.61
C THR A 17 3.38 0.90 2.81
N ALA A 18 2.72 2.05 2.63
CA ALA A 18 3.36 3.34 2.80
C ALA A 18 3.26 3.81 4.25
N TYR A 19 4.37 3.76 4.98
CA TYR A 19 4.45 4.15 6.39
C TYR A 19 4.88 5.61 6.61
N ASP A 20 5.21 6.34 5.55
CA ASP A 20 5.69 7.73 5.63
C ASP A 20 4.55 8.71 5.33
N PHE A 21 4.72 9.97 5.73
CA PHE A 21 3.75 11.05 5.49
C PHE A 21 3.64 11.44 4.00
N GLN A 22 4.41 10.79 3.12
CA GLN A 22 4.42 11.07 1.68
C GLN A 22 3.64 10.00 0.91
N ASN A 23 2.66 10.44 0.12
CA ASN A 23 1.92 9.56 -0.78
C ASN A 23 2.89 8.84 -1.75
N PRO A 24 2.96 7.49 -1.74
CA PRO A 24 3.87 6.73 -2.59
C PRO A 24 3.59 6.93 -4.09
N LEU A 25 2.37 7.28 -4.48
CA LEU A 25 1.99 7.56 -5.87
C LEU A 25 2.62 8.86 -6.40
N ASN A 26 2.92 9.82 -5.51
CA ASN A 26 3.62 11.04 -5.89
C ASN A 26 5.12 10.80 -6.15
N ASN A 27 5.64 9.67 -5.67
CA ASN A 27 7.06 9.37 -5.75
C ASN A 27 7.37 7.98 -6.30
N LEU A 28 6.58 7.51 -7.29
CA LEU A 28 6.77 6.20 -7.93
C LEU A 28 8.21 5.93 -8.38
N LYS A 29 8.95 6.98 -8.78
CA LYS A 29 10.34 6.89 -9.22
C LYS A 29 11.28 6.32 -8.15
N THR A 30 10.99 6.50 -6.86
CA THR A 30 11.83 5.98 -5.77
C THR A 30 11.60 4.49 -5.52
N ILE A 31 10.48 3.94 -6.01
CA ILE A 31 10.07 2.55 -5.83
C ILE A 31 10.57 1.67 -7.00
N ILE A 32 10.66 2.25 -8.19
CA ILE A 32 11.12 1.55 -9.41
C ILE A 32 12.47 0.82 -9.22
N PRO A 33 13.52 1.42 -8.61
CA PRO A 33 14.79 0.74 -8.42
C PRO A 33 14.67 -0.56 -7.61
N GLU A 34 13.82 -0.57 -6.58
CA GLU A 34 13.62 -1.76 -5.75
C GLU A 34 12.86 -2.86 -6.51
N LEU A 35 11.79 -2.50 -7.24
CA LEU A 35 11.08 -3.46 -8.09
C LEU A 35 11.99 -4.06 -9.18
N LYS A 36 12.85 -3.24 -9.78
CA LYS A 36 13.84 -3.69 -10.79
C LYS A 36 14.90 -4.61 -10.21
N LYS A 37 15.42 -4.29 -9.02
CA LYS A 37 16.39 -5.14 -8.32
C LYS A 37 15.84 -6.54 -8.06
N HIS A 38 14.54 -6.64 -7.81
CA HIS A 38 13.82 -7.90 -7.64
C HIS A 38 13.30 -8.51 -8.96
N HIS A 39 13.63 -7.94 -10.12
CA HIS A 39 13.15 -8.38 -11.44
C HIS A 39 11.61 -8.51 -11.52
N PHE A 40 10.88 -7.74 -10.71
CA PHE A 40 9.44 -7.85 -10.59
C PHE A 40 8.74 -7.23 -11.81
N SER A 41 7.68 -7.88 -12.29
CA SER A 41 6.69 -7.31 -13.21
C SER A 41 5.31 -7.87 -12.84
N GLY A 42 4.28 -7.03 -13.00
CA GLY A 42 2.90 -7.38 -12.68
C GLY A 42 2.22 -6.30 -11.86
N LYS A 43 1.23 -6.71 -11.07
CA LYS A 43 0.36 -5.80 -10.34
C LYS A 43 1.04 -5.30 -9.08
N VAL A 44 0.93 -4.01 -8.81
CA VAL A 44 1.43 -3.36 -7.60
C VAL A 44 0.26 -2.68 -6.91
N ILE A 45 0.02 -3.08 -5.67
CA ILE A 45 -0.97 -2.49 -4.79
C ILE A 45 -0.25 -1.57 -3.81
N PHE A 46 -0.74 -0.35 -3.67
CA PHE A 46 -0.31 0.61 -2.66
C PHE A 46 -1.40 0.69 -1.60
N ASP A 47 -1.07 0.34 -0.37
CA ASP A 47 -1.94 0.63 0.78
C ASP A 47 -1.67 2.07 1.23
N LEU A 48 -2.65 2.95 0.99
CA LEU A 48 -2.59 4.38 1.24
C LEU A 48 -3.23 4.78 2.58
N ILE A 49 -3.53 3.81 3.44
CA ILE A 49 -4.24 4.04 4.70
C ILE A 49 -3.65 5.19 5.52
N PHE A 50 -2.32 5.34 5.58
CA PHE A 50 -1.69 6.39 6.38
C PHE A 50 -1.66 7.78 5.71
N PHE A 51 -2.07 7.88 4.45
CA PHE A 51 -2.13 9.13 3.70
C PHE A 51 -3.56 9.63 3.50
N ASN A 52 -4.53 8.72 3.44
CA ASN A 52 -5.90 9.04 3.05
C ASN A 52 -6.88 8.63 4.15
N ASP A 53 -7.57 9.63 4.71
CA ASP A 53 -8.73 9.41 5.60
C ASP A 53 -9.96 8.90 4.82
N ASN A 54 -9.88 8.78 3.49
CA ASN A 54 -10.92 8.16 2.68
C ASN A 54 -10.67 6.67 2.47
N LEU A 55 -11.28 5.83 3.30
CA LEU A 55 -11.22 4.36 3.16
C LEU A 55 -11.77 3.85 1.83
N SER A 56 -12.64 4.61 1.16
CA SER A 56 -13.17 4.19 -0.15
C SER A 56 -12.09 4.15 -1.25
N GLU A 57 -10.94 4.79 -1.01
CA GLU A 57 -9.80 4.87 -1.91
C GLU A 57 -8.50 4.46 -1.19
N ARG A 58 -8.62 3.55 -0.22
CA ARG A 58 -7.48 3.07 0.56
C ARG A 58 -6.41 2.43 -0.33
N PHE A 59 -6.82 1.63 -1.30
CA PHE A 59 -5.89 0.90 -2.16
C PHE A 59 -5.79 1.56 -3.52
N ALA A 60 -4.57 1.81 -3.97
CA ALA A 60 -4.28 2.15 -5.35
C ALA A 60 -3.57 1.00 -6.03
N ILE A 61 -3.98 0.65 -7.24
CA ILE A 61 -3.49 -0.52 -7.98
C ILE A 61 -2.94 -0.04 -9.32
N LEU A 62 -1.70 -0.41 -9.64
CA LEU A 62 -1.06 -0.13 -10.93
C LEU A 62 -0.34 -1.38 -11.47
N GLU A 63 -0.20 -1.46 -12.78
CA GLU A 63 0.67 -2.44 -13.43
C GLU A 63 2.10 -1.88 -13.55
N PHE A 64 3.09 -2.73 -13.30
CA PHE A 64 4.51 -2.46 -13.49
C PHE A 64 5.09 -3.39 -14.56
N ASP A 65 5.58 -2.82 -15.66
CA ASP A 65 6.04 -3.56 -16.84
C ASP A 65 7.48 -4.10 -16.71
N GLY A 66 8.03 -4.13 -15.50
CA GLY A 66 9.44 -4.42 -15.23
C GLY A 66 10.37 -3.21 -15.40
N LYS A 67 9.88 -2.09 -15.97
CA LYS A 67 10.66 -0.87 -16.19
C LYS A 67 10.02 0.37 -15.57
N ASN A 68 8.72 0.55 -15.77
CA ASN A 68 7.93 1.72 -15.39
C ASN A 68 6.53 1.31 -14.93
N PHE A 69 5.90 2.18 -14.14
CA PHE A 69 4.47 2.05 -13.83
C PHE A 69 3.62 2.53 -15.01
N LEU A 70 2.63 1.71 -15.37
CA LEU A 70 1.67 2.03 -16.41
C LEU A 70 0.54 2.88 -15.82
N LYS A 71 0.73 4.20 -15.75
CA LYS A 71 -0.25 5.12 -15.11
C LYS A 71 -1.69 4.96 -15.57
N ARG A 72 -1.91 4.57 -16.83
CA ARG A 72 -3.25 4.31 -17.41
C ARG A 72 -4.01 3.17 -16.75
N THR A 73 -3.34 2.31 -15.98
CA THR A 73 -3.95 1.17 -15.28
C THR A 73 -4.26 1.48 -13.82
N LEU A 74 -4.15 2.75 -13.40
CA LEU A 74 -4.46 3.14 -12.03
C LEU A 74 -5.93 2.85 -11.72
N VAL A 75 -6.16 2.04 -10.69
CA VAL A 75 -7.48 1.77 -10.12
C VAL A 75 -7.43 2.07 -8.64
N LEU A 76 -8.42 2.80 -8.13
CA LEU A 76 -8.64 2.98 -6.70
C LEU A 76 -9.67 1.95 -6.23
N SER A 77 -9.46 1.38 -5.05
CA SER A 77 -10.35 0.39 -4.46
C SER A 77 -10.45 0.59 -2.96
N SER A 78 -11.64 0.33 -2.42
CA SER A 78 -11.87 0.27 -0.98
C SER A 78 -11.48 -1.08 -0.38
N HIS A 79 -11.46 -2.12 -1.22
CA HIS A 79 -11.23 -3.51 -0.82
C HIS A 79 -10.24 -4.24 -1.71
N LEU A 80 -9.59 -5.26 -1.15
CA LEU A 80 -8.81 -6.24 -1.90
C LEU A 80 -9.51 -7.61 -1.81
N GLN A 81 -8.85 -8.66 -2.31
CA GLN A 81 -9.25 -10.02 -1.96
C GLN A 81 -9.09 -10.23 -0.44
N ASP A 82 -10.02 -10.97 0.16
CA ASP A 82 -10.15 -11.13 1.61
C ASP A 82 -8.81 -11.44 2.31
N ASP A 83 -8.06 -12.44 1.84
CA ASP A 83 -6.77 -12.83 2.44
C ASP A 83 -5.72 -11.72 2.40
N LEU A 84 -5.68 -10.93 1.31
CA LEU A 84 -4.74 -9.82 1.15
C LEU A 84 -5.12 -8.65 2.05
N GLU A 85 -6.41 -8.35 2.13
CA GLU A 85 -6.93 -7.28 2.98
C GLU A 85 -6.74 -7.62 4.47
N GLU A 86 -7.05 -8.86 4.87
CA GLU A 86 -6.82 -9.35 6.22
C GLU A 86 -5.34 -9.26 6.59
N ALA A 87 -4.43 -9.68 5.69
CA ALA A 87 -2.99 -9.56 5.93
C ALA A 87 -2.54 -8.10 6.09
N GLN A 88 -3.07 -7.16 5.31
CA GLN A 88 -2.76 -5.73 5.50
C GLN A 88 -3.34 -5.21 6.81
N ASN A 89 -4.58 -5.54 7.15
CA ASN A 89 -5.21 -5.13 8.40
C ASN A 89 -4.44 -5.66 9.61
N LYS A 90 -3.98 -6.92 9.57
CA LYS A 90 -3.16 -7.50 10.62
C LYS A 90 -1.83 -6.76 10.78
N LEU A 91 -1.15 -6.41 9.69
CA LEU A 91 0.07 -5.59 9.74
C LEU A 91 -0.18 -4.24 10.43
N LEU A 92 -1.33 -3.59 10.16
CA LEU A 92 -1.70 -2.35 10.84
C LEU A 92 -1.92 -2.57 12.35
N LEU A 93 -2.64 -3.62 12.73
CA LEU A 93 -2.91 -3.98 14.12
C LEU A 93 -1.64 -4.37 14.89
N GLU A 94 -0.64 -4.97 14.25
CA GLU A 94 0.66 -5.27 14.86
C GLU A 94 1.52 -4.01 15.06
N ASN A 95 1.21 -2.93 14.34
CA ASN A 95 1.96 -1.67 14.36
C ASN A 95 1.09 -0.49 14.85
N LYS A 96 0.31 -0.69 15.93
CA LYS A 96 -0.61 0.31 16.50
C LYS A 96 0.06 1.68 16.73
N TYR A 97 1.33 1.71 17.11
CA TYR A 97 2.09 2.95 17.33
C TYR A 97 2.14 3.84 16.07
N ILE A 98 2.20 3.25 14.86
CA ILE A 98 2.21 4.00 13.61
C ILE A 98 0.83 4.63 13.36
N ILE A 99 -0.24 3.93 13.72
CA ILE A 99 -1.61 4.46 13.62
C ILE A 99 -1.78 5.63 14.58
N GLU A 100 -1.29 5.52 15.82
CA GLU A 100 -1.35 6.58 16.83
C GLU A 100 -0.65 7.86 16.36
N ASP A 101 0.54 7.74 15.77
CA ASP A 101 1.36 8.86 15.29
C ASP A 101 1.00 9.35 13.87
N SER A 102 0.08 8.67 13.18
CA SER A 102 -0.32 9.05 11.82
C SER A 102 -1.21 10.30 11.76
N VAL A 103 -1.39 10.84 10.56
CA VAL A 103 -2.30 11.96 10.27
C VAL A 103 -3.78 11.57 10.24
N LEU A 104 -4.10 10.30 10.49
CA LEU A 104 -5.47 9.79 10.46
C LEU A 104 -6.39 10.52 11.44
N SER A 105 -7.66 10.68 11.08
CA SER A 105 -8.67 11.20 12.01
C SER A 105 -8.86 10.28 13.23
N SER A 106 -9.27 10.86 14.36
CA SER A 106 -9.56 10.10 15.58
C SER A 106 -10.60 8.99 15.35
N SER A 107 -11.57 9.21 14.45
CA SER A 107 -12.58 8.22 14.08
C SER A 107 -11.95 7.00 13.43
N LEU A 108 -11.02 7.20 12.49
CA LEU A 108 -10.32 6.10 11.83
C LEU A 108 -9.33 5.39 12.75
N LYS A 109 -8.56 6.15 13.54
CA LYS A 109 -7.69 5.58 14.57
C LYS A 109 -8.47 4.65 15.50
N ASN A 110 -9.68 5.05 15.91
CA ASN A 110 -10.53 4.22 16.77
C ASN A 110 -10.97 2.90 16.11
N ILE A 111 -11.19 2.86 14.80
CA ILE A 111 -11.56 1.61 14.09
C ILE A 111 -10.45 0.58 14.21
N PHE A 112 -9.19 0.99 14.08
CA PHE A 112 -8.04 0.07 14.14
C PHE A 112 -7.51 -0.17 15.56
N LEU A 113 -7.60 0.81 16.45
CA LEU A 113 -7.03 0.69 17.80
C LEU A 113 -7.94 -0.04 18.79
N LYS A 114 -9.26 0.04 18.60
CA LYS A 114 -10.26 -0.65 19.46
C LYS A 114 -10.65 -2.05 18.98
N ALA A 115 -10.10 -2.49 17.85
CA ALA A 115 -10.17 -3.87 17.37
C ALA A 115 -9.15 -4.78 18.08
#